data_AF-A0A098LHC7-F1
#
_entry.id   AF-A0A098LHC7-F1
#
_cell.length_a   1.000
_cell.length_b   1.000
_cell.length_c   1.000
_cell.angle_alpha   90.00
_cell.angle_beta   90.00
_cell.angle_gamma   90.00
#
_symmetry.space_group_name_H-M   'P 1'
#
loop_
_entity.id
_entity.type
_entity.pdbx_description
1 polymer ?
#
loop_
_entity_poly.entity_id
_entity_poly.type
_entity_poly.pdbx_seq_one_letter_code
_entity_poly.pdbx_strand_id
1 'polypeptide(L)'
;MHIFYLNQVITEITNVNKIIKQRNYASINSLLEELPEKQDIIKERYVNAFTFLEKAIGIKEEVEVLNHKHSLKLNPFKYFGINETKHSFLLSMLLNPKGDHGQGTRFLEIFLKQLGIEKPESGSWTVTAEVGRIDILIKRSEPASVIVIENKSNYAIDQPNQLYRYWYQEIHQVNPGIDYNSNDYLKNFRVVYLSPASWKLPDECSCLRPDNPDLFHLPERIPCHIDYWHFNDHINEWLNECIKTVSDQNVRLREYLKQYLETIKAL
;
A
#
# COMPACT_ATOMS: atom_id res chain seq x y z
N MET A 1 1.88 -8.30 -16.90
CA MET A 1 2.32 -8.59 -18.29
C MET A 1 3.85 -8.56 -18.44
N HIS A 2 4.56 -7.54 -17.93
CA HIS A 2 6.01 -7.42 -18.07
C HIS A 2 6.85 -8.49 -17.35
N ILE A 3 6.48 -8.96 -16.16
CA ILE A 3 7.22 -10.00 -15.41
C ILE A 3 7.16 -11.37 -16.11
N PHE A 4 6.00 -11.70 -16.68
CA PHE A 4 5.82 -12.95 -17.43
C PHE A 4 6.71 -12.99 -18.68
N TYR A 5 6.74 -11.87 -19.42
CA TYR A 5 7.61 -11.72 -20.59
C TYR A 5 9.09 -11.79 -20.21
N LEU A 6 9.48 -11.18 -19.08
CA LEU A 6 10.84 -11.27 -18.56
C LEU A 6 11.24 -12.72 -18.23
N ASN A 7 10.35 -13.47 -17.57
CA ASN A 7 10.61 -14.87 -17.23
C ASN A 7 10.69 -15.78 -18.45
N GLN A 8 9.87 -15.52 -19.47
CA GLN A 8 9.91 -16.26 -20.73
C GLN A 8 11.21 -16.01 -21.48
N VAL A 9 11.62 -14.73 -21.56
CA VAL A 9 12.93 -14.32 -22.11
C VAL A 9 14.07 -14.98 -21.33
N ILE A 10 14.07 -14.93 -19.99
CA ILE A 10 15.08 -15.59 -19.14
C ILE A 10 15.14 -17.12 -19.39
N THR A 11 14.00 -17.77 -19.62
CA THR A 11 13.94 -19.21 -19.87
C THR A 11 14.54 -19.57 -21.23
N GLU A 12 14.19 -18.82 -22.28
CA GLU A 12 14.80 -18.98 -23.61
C GLU A 12 16.31 -18.74 -23.57
N ILE A 13 16.74 -17.70 -22.85
CA ILE A 13 18.16 -17.37 -22.62
C ILE A 13 18.89 -18.52 -21.92
N THR A 14 18.29 -19.12 -20.90
CA THR A 14 18.88 -20.23 -20.15
C THR A 14 19.07 -21.46 -21.04
N ASN A 15 18.12 -21.71 -21.93
CA ASN A 15 18.19 -22.80 -22.90
C ASN A 15 19.30 -22.57 -23.95
N VAL A 16 19.46 -21.34 -24.46
CA VAL A 16 20.56 -21.00 -25.39
C VAL A 16 21.91 -21.21 -24.71
N ASN A 17 22.11 -20.71 -23.50
CA ASN A 17 23.36 -20.91 -22.75
C ASN A 17 23.66 -22.41 -22.49
N LYS A 18 22.63 -23.22 -22.28
CA LYS A 18 22.77 -24.67 -22.14
C LYS A 18 23.25 -25.32 -23.44
N ILE A 19 22.73 -24.88 -24.58
CA ILE A 19 23.17 -25.36 -25.92
C ILE A 19 24.64 -24.98 -26.18
N ILE A 20 25.04 -23.74 -25.85
CA ILE A 20 26.43 -23.28 -26.00
C ILE A 20 27.38 -24.15 -25.16
N LYS A 21 27.04 -24.38 -23.88
CA LYS A 21 27.81 -25.26 -22.99
C LYS A 21 27.83 -26.72 -23.45
N GLN A 22 26.71 -27.25 -23.96
CA GLN A 22 26.61 -28.64 -24.42
C GLN A 22 27.41 -28.89 -25.70
N ARG A 23 27.53 -27.89 -26.58
CA ARG A 23 28.30 -27.98 -27.82
C ARG A 23 29.77 -27.59 -27.66
N ASN A 24 30.23 -27.36 -26.43
CA ASN A 24 31.63 -27.09 -26.09
C ASN A 24 32.23 -25.87 -26.81
N TYR A 25 31.41 -24.88 -27.17
CA TYR A 25 31.91 -23.63 -27.72
C TYR A 25 32.64 -22.84 -26.62
N ALA A 26 33.92 -22.54 -26.82
CA ALA A 26 34.75 -21.84 -25.87
C ALA A 26 34.34 -20.36 -25.71
N SER A 27 33.71 -19.77 -26.74
CA SER A 27 33.19 -18.41 -26.74
C SER A 27 32.16 -18.20 -27.86
N ILE A 28 31.38 -17.12 -27.80
CA ILE A 28 30.41 -16.77 -28.85
C ILE A 28 31.04 -16.44 -30.19
N ASN A 29 32.30 -16.00 -30.22
CA ASN A 29 33.02 -15.80 -31.48
C ASN A 29 33.08 -17.09 -32.31
N SER A 30 33.27 -18.24 -31.65
CA SER A 30 33.27 -19.54 -32.33
C SER A 30 31.88 -19.95 -32.86
N LEU A 31 30.80 -19.43 -32.28
CA LEU A 31 29.42 -19.69 -32.72
C LEU A 31 29.00 -18.72 -33.84
N LEU A 32 29.53 -17.49 -33.83
CA LEU A 32 29.32 -16.47 -34.87
C LEU A 32 30.10 -16.77 -36.16
N GLU A 33 31.20 -17.50 -36.07
CA GLU A 33 32.01 -17.99 -37.21
C GLU A 33 31.29 -19.09 -38.01
N GLU A 34 30.41 -19.87 -37.38
CA GLU A 34 29.65 -20.95 -38.03
C GLU A 34 28.32 -20.47 -38.67
N LEU A 35 27.93 -19.22 -38.44
CA LEU A 35 26.72 -18.66 -39.06
C LEU A 35 27.01 -18.26 -40.52
N PRO A 36 26.24 -18.76 -41.51
CA PRO A 36 26.44 -18.42 -42.92
C PRO A 36 26.45 -16.90 -43.13
N GLU A 37 27.27 -16.40 -44.07
CA GLU A 37 27.54 -14.97 -44.38
C GLU A 37 26.32 -14.06 -44.65
N LYS A 38 25.08 -14.55 -44.55
CA LYS A 38 23.90 -13.71 -44.78
C LYS A 38 23.50 -12.92 -43.54
N GLN A 39 23.89 -11.64 -43.62
CA GLN A 39 23.33 -10.42 -43.02
C GLN A 39 24.03 -9.93 -41.74
N ASP A 40 24.89 -8.93 -41.91
CA ASP A 40 25.51 -8.14 -40.83
C ASP A 40 24.52 -7.68 -39.75
N ILE A 41 23.27 -7.40 -40.15
CA ILE A 41 22.16 -7.04 -39.27
C ILE A 41 21.83 -8.15 -38.26
N ILE A 42 21.90 -9.42 -38.68
CA ILE A 42 21.65 -10.56 -37.81
C ILE A 42 22.79 -10.69 -36.80
N LYS A 43 24.05 -10.59 -37.25
CA LYS A 43 25.23 -10.61 -36.37
C LYS A 43 25.20 -9.48 -35.33
N GLU A 44 24.89 -8.26 -35.75
CA GLU A 44 24.77 -7.09 -34.86
C GLU A 44 23.68 -7.29 -33.79
N ARG A 45 22.50 -7.81 -34.18
CA ARG A 45 21.42 -8.13 -33.23
C ARG A 45 21.84 -9.18 -32.21
N TYR A 46 22.58 -10.21 -32.62
CA TYR A 46 23.10 -11.24 -31.69
C TYR A 46 24.12 -10.67 -30.71
N VAL A 47 25.06 -9.84 -31.16
CA VAL A 47 26.06 -9.19 -30.29
C VAL A 47 25.38 -8.27 -29.27
N ASN A 48 24.40 -7.47 -29.70
CA ASN A 48 23.65 -6.59 -28.81
C ASN A 48 22.82 -7.37 -27.79
N ALA A 49 22.12 -8.41 -28.23
CA ALA A 49 21.39 -9.30 -27.33
C ALA A 49 22.34 -9.92 -26.31
N PHE A 50 23.47 -10.47 -26.74
CA PHE A 50 24.44 -11.09 -25.84
C PHE A 50 25.07 -10.11 -24.84
N THR A 51 25.45 -8.91 -25.28
CA THR A 51 25.95 -7.85 -24.39
C THR A 51 24.91 -7.48 -23.32
N PHE A 52 23.63 -7.45 -23.70
CA PHE A 52 22.54 -7.26 -22.74
C PHE A 52 22.43 -8.43 -21.76
N LEU A 53 22.64 -9.67 -22.23
CA LEU A 53 22.63 -10.87 -21.37
C LEU A 53 23.76 -10.85 -20.34
N GLU A 54 24.99 -10.54 -20.74
CA GLU A 54 26.12 -10.45 -19.80
C GLU A 54 25.85 -9.40 -18.72
N LYS A 55 25.33 -8.24 -19.11
CA LYS A 55 24.90 -7.20 -18.16
C LYS A 55 23.81 -7.71 -17.22
N ALA A 56 22.79 -8.39 -17.74
CA ALA A 56 21.70 -8.92 -16.93
C ALA A 56 22.17 -10.02 -15.95
N ILE A 57 23.09 -10.89 -16.39
CA ILE A 57 23.71 -11.92 -15.54
C ILE A 57 24.53 -11.25 -14.43
N GLY A 58 25.36 -10.26 -14.77
CA GLY A 58 26.14 -9.51 -13.79
C GLY A 58 25.26 -8.83 -12.73
N ILE A 59 24.16 -8.19 -13.14
CA ILE A 59 23.17 -7.61 -12.21
C ILE A 59 22.57 -8.69 -11.31
N LYS A 60 22.23 -9.87 -11.86
CA LYS A 60 21.66 -10.96 -11.08
C LYS A 60 22.64 -11.46 -10.02
N GLU A 61 23.91 -11.66 -10.38
CA GLU A 61 24.97 -12.08 -9.46
C GLU A 61 25.19 -11.04 -8.36
N GLU A 62 25.23 -9.75 -8.71
CA GLU A 62 25.34 -8.66 -7.73
C GLU A 62 24.14 -8.65 -6.76
N VAL A 63 22.92 -8.84 -7.27
CA VAL A 63 21.72 -8.97 -6.44
C VAL A 63 21.79 -10.18 -5.52
N GLU A 64 22.35 -11.33 -5.96
CA GLU A 64 22.55 -12.48 -5.07
C GLU A 64 23.58 -12.19 -3.97
N VAL A 65 24.69 -11.53 -4.31
CA VAL A 65 25.71 -11.12 -3.32
C VAL A 65 25.11 -10.16 -2.29
N LEU A 66 24.36 -9.16 -2.75
CA LEU A 66 23.67 -8.23 -1.86
C LEU A 66 22.59 -8.92 -1.03
N ASN A 67 21.84 -9.85 -1.62
CA ASN A 67 20.86 -10.63 -0.89
C ASN A 67 21.50 -11.53 0.18
N HIS A 68 22.67 -12.11 -0.09
CA HIS A 68 23.41 -12.87 0.92
C HIS A 68 23.82 -11.99 2.10
N LYS A 69 24.24 -10.75 1.85
CA LYS A 69 24.67 -9.80 2.89
C LYS A 69 23.52 -9.15 3.66
N HIS A 70 22.43 -8.81 2.98
CA HIS A 70 21.39 -7.91 3.50
C HIS A 70 19.97 -8.49 3.45
N SER A 71 19.78 -9.70 2.92
CA SER A 71 18.46 -10.33 2.79
C SER A 71 17.44 -9.48 2.00
N LEU A 72 17.88 -8.75 0.97
CA LEU A 72 17.04 -7.83 0.18
C LEU A 72 15.78 -8.47 -0.43
N LYS A 73 15.78 -9.79 -0.64
CA LYS A 73 14.62 -10.52 -1.16
C LYS A 73 13.65 -10.95 -0.07
N LEU A 74 14.07 -10.98 1.19
CA LEU A 74 13.28 -11.43 2.31
C LEU A 74 12.27 -10.37 2.70
N ASN A 75 11.01 -10.64 2.34
CA ASN A 75 9.88 -9.89 2.82
C ASN A 75 8.76 -10.89 3.17
N PRO A 76 8.53 -11.17 4.46
CA PRO A 76 7.56 -12.18 4.88
C PRO A 76 6.16 -11.96 4.33
N PHE A 77 5.75 -10.70 4.14
CA PHE A 77 4.43 -10.35 3.60
C PHE A 77 4.15 -10.94 2.21
N LYS A 78 5.19 -11.15 1.39
CA LYS A 78 5.07 -11.78 0.06
C LYS A 78 4.57 -13.22 0.13
N TYR A 79 4.79 -13.92 1.24
CA TYR A 79 4.43 -15.33 1.40
C TYR A 79 3.09 -15.52 2.11
N PHE A 80 2.60 -14.52 2.84
CA PHE A 80 1.37 -14.63 3.61
C PHE A 80 0.12 -14.10 2.89
N GLY A 81 0.28 -13.45 1.73
CA GLY A 81 -0.81 -12.87 0.94
C GLY A 81 -1.61 -11.84 1.74
N ILE A 82 -1.25 -10.56 1.62
CA ILE A 82 -2.00 -9.49 2.29
C ILE A 82 -3.26 -9.18 1.47
N ASN A 83 -4.43 -9.45 2.06
CA ASN A 83 -5.72 -9.02 1.53
C ASN A 83 -6.17 -7.74 2.25
N GLU A 84 -7.34 -7.21 1.87
CA GLU A 84 -7.91 -5.98 2.43
C GLU A 84 -7.97 -6.00 3.96
N THR A 85 -8.59 -7.01 4.57
CA THR A 85 -8.67 -7.20 6.03
C THR A 85 -7.28 -7.21 6.71
N LYS A 86 -6.28 -7.83 6.08
CA LYS A 86 -4.91 -7.84 6.64
C LYS A 86 -4.27 -6.46 6.54
N HIS A 87 -4.50 -5.69 5.48
CA HIS A 87 -4.06 -4.29 5.42
C HIS A 87 -4.70 -3.46 6.54
N SER A 88 -6.01 -3.62 6.77
CA SER A 88 -6.73 -2.95 7.87
C SER A 88 -6.14 -3.31 9.24
N PHE A 89 -5.86 -4.60 9.46
CA PHE A 89 -5.19 -5.08 10.68
C PHE A 89 -3.78 -4.50 10.85
N LEU A 90 -2.94 -4.54 9.83
CA LEU A 90 -1.55 -4.04 9.90
C LEU A 90 -1.51 -2.54 10.14
N LEU A 91 -2.36 -1.77 9.46
CA LEU A 91 -2.48 -0.33 9.66
C LEU A 91 -2.99 -0.01 11.07
N SER A 92 -4.06 -0.65 11.52
CA SER A 92 -4.60 -0.42 12.87
C SER A 92 -3.62 -0.80 13.97
N MET A 93 -2.83 -1.86 13.80
CA MET A 93 -1.77 -2.24 14.74
C MET A 93 -0.72 -1.12 14.87
N LEU A 94 -0.32 -0.49 13.77
CA LEU A 94 0.63 0.63 13.76
C LEU A 94 0.03 1.95 14.27
N LEU A 95 -1.27 2.16 14.03
CA LEU A 95 -2.01 3.34 14.48
C LEU A 95 -2.41 3.26 15.95
N ASN A 96 -2.47 2.08 16.54
CA ASN A 96 -2.93 1.90 17.91
C ASN A 96 -1.89 2.40 18.93
N PRO A 97 -2.19 3.41 19.77
CA PRO A 97 -1.25 3.90 20.77
C PRO A 97 -0.77 2.83 21.78
N LYS A 98 -1.55 1.76 21.93
CA LYS A 98 -1.26 0.61 22.80
C LYS A 98 -0.75 -0.62 22.02
N GLY A 99 -0.35 -0.44 20.76
CA GLY A 99 0.14 -1.51 19.91
C GLY A 99 1.54 -2.02 20.32
N ASP A 100 1.85 -3.25 19.91
CA ASP A 100 3.09 -3.96 20.26
C ASP A 100 4.37 -3.31 19.67
N HIS A 101 4.21 -2.32 18.80
CA HIS A 101 5.33 -1.52 18.28
C HIS A 101 5.97 -0.61 19.34
N GLY A 102 5.28 -0.35 20.46
CA GLY A 102 5.84 0.37 21.62
C GLY A 102 6.23 1.82 21.35
N GLN A 103 5.62 2.48 20.35
CA GLN A 103 5.88 3.90 20.02
C GLN A 103 4.85 4.86 20.63
N GLY A 104 3.94 4.35 21.47
CA GLY A 104 2.86 5.16 22.02
C GLY A 104 2.02 5.79 20.90
N THR A 105 1.61 7.05 21.10
CA THR A 105 0.80 7.82 20.14
C THR A 105 1.55 8.28 18.90
N ARG A 106 2.88 8.11 18.81
CA ARG A 106 3.71 8.80 17.82
C ARG A 106 3.28 8.53 16.37
N PHE A 107 3.05 7.28 16.00
CA PHE A 107 2.63 6.92 14.64
C PHE A 107 1.24 7.46 14.31
N LEU A 108 0.33 7.40 15.28
CA LEU A 108 -1.01 7.97 15.15
C LEU A 108 -0.97 9.49 14.99
N GLU A 109 -0.18 10.19 15.78
CA GLU A 109 -0.05 11.65 15.70
C GLU A 109 0.47 12.09 14.34
N ILE A 110 1.45 11.39 13.75
CA ILE A 110 1.94 11.69 12.40
C ILE A 110 0.80 11.51 11.39
N PHE A 111 0.06 10.41 11.47
CA PHE A 111 -1.08 10.13 10.59
C PHE A 111 -2.14 11.25 10.67
N LEU A 112 -2.55 11.60 11.90
CA LEU A 112 -3.60 12.59 12.15
C LEU A 112 -3.15 14.01 11.77
N LYS A 113 -1.86 14.34 11.93
CA LYS A 113 -1.28 15.61 11.46
C LYS A 113 -1.33 15.71 9.94
N GLN A 114 -0.96 14.64 9.24
CA GLN A 114 -1.05 14.58 7.77
C GLN A 114 -2.50 14.70 7.29
N LEU A 115 -3.46 14.12 8.02
CA LEU A 115 -4.90 14.27 7.75
C LEU A 115 -5.45 15.66 8.11
N GLY A 116 -4.71 16.47 8.86
CA GLY A 116 -5.14 17.81 9.29
C GLY A 116 -6.18 17.80 10.43
N ILE A 117 -6.18 16.75 11.27
CA ILE A 117 -7.00 16.68 12.48
C ILE A 117 -6.49 17.70 13.51
N GLU A 118 -7.39 18.35 14.24
CA GLU A 118 -7.01 19.36 15.22
C GLU A 118 -6.41 18.72 16.49
N LYS A 119 -5.37 19.35 17.06
CA LYS A 119 -4.73 18.93 18.33
C LYS A 119 -4.51 17.41 18.43
N PRO A 120 -3.87 16.74 17.44
CA PRO A 120 -3.78 15.28 17.39
C PRO A 120 -3.06 14.66 18.59
N GLU A 121 -2.21 15.42 19.27
CA GLU A 121 -1.52 15.06 20.53
C GLU A 121 -2.44 15.08 21.77
N SER A 122 -3.64 15.64 21.65
CA SER A 122 -4.59 15.78 22.77
C SER A 122 -5.62 14.66 22.82
N GLY A 123 -5.99 14.28 24.04
CA GLY A 123 -7.01 13.28 24.32
C GLY A 123 -6.48 11.85 24.30
N SER A 124 -7.36 10.90 24.60
CA SER A 124 -7.05 9.46 24.52
C SER A 124 -7.71 8.87 23.28
N TRP A 125 -6.87 8.44 22.33
CA TRP A 125 -7.33 7.79 21.11
C TRP A 125 -7.60 6.30 21.32
N THR A 126 -8.66 5.81 20.70
CA THR A 126 -8.95 4.39 20.51
C THR A 126 -8.92 4.05 19.04
N VAL A 127 -8.29 2.93 18.70
CA VAL A 127 -8.23 2.41 17.33
C VAL A 127 -8.78 0.98 17.33
N THR A 128 -9.73 0.70 16.45
CA THR A 128 -10.28 -0.65 16.23
C THR A 128 -10.23 -0.98 14.74
N ALA A 129 -10.11 -2.26 14.41
CA ALA A 129 -10.22 -2.74 13.04
C ALA A 129 -11.23 -3.87 12.93
N GLU A 130 -11.94 -3.92 11.80
CA GLU A 130 -12.92 -4.96 11.46
C GLU A 130 -14.07 -5.09 12.49
N VAL A 131 -14.39 -4.00 13.19
CA VAL A 131 -15.49 -3.93 14.17
C VAL A 131 -16.67 -3.19 13.54
N GLY A 132 -17.88 -3.74 13.67
CA GLY A 132 -19.08 -3.09 13.14
C GLY A 132 -19.14 -3.00 11.61
N ARG A 133 -18.35 -3.82 10.90
CA ARG A 133 -18.11 -3.75 9.45
C ARG A 133 -17.35 -2.49 9.00
N ILE A 134 -16.61 -1.85 9.91
CA ILE A 134 -15.71 -0.74 9.59
C ILE A 134 -14.29 -1.29 9.58
N ASP A 135 -13.55 -1.03 8.50
CA ASP A 135 -12.20 -1.55 8.33
C ASP A 135 -11.25 -1.01 9.40
N ILE A 136 -11.22 0.31 9.60
CA ILE A 136 -10.54 0.94 10.74
C ILE A 136 -11.36 2.13 11.25
N LEU A 137 -11.53 2.19 12.58
CA LEU A 137 -12.16 3.31 13.27
C LEU A 137 -11.18 3.88 14.30
N ILE A 138 -10.99 5.19 14.24
CA ILE A 138 -10.16 5.96 15.17
C ILE A 138 -11.06 7.00 15.83
N LYS A 139 -11.09 7.06 17.16
CA LYS A 139 -11.89 8.06 17.87
C LYS A 139 -11.29 8.50 19.18
N ARG A 140 -11.67 9.71 19.60
CA ARG A 140 -11.45 10.25 20.96
C ARG A 140 -12.68 11.07 21.37
N SER A 141 -12.83 11.29 22.67
CA SER A 141 -13.94 12.08 23.20
C SER A 141 -13.65 13.59 23.25
N GLU A 142 -12.40 14.00 23.44
CA GLU A 142 -12.06 15.41 23.68
C GLU A 142 -10.74 15.86 22.99
N PRO A 143 -10.80 16.85 22.06
CA PRO A 143 -12.02 17.31 21.40
C PRO A 143 -12.65 16.13 20.62
N ALA A 144 -13.98 16.06 20.57
CA ALA A 144 -14.67 14.97 19.89
C ALA A 144 -14.14 14.80 18.45
N SER A 145 -13.70 13.60 18.11
CA SER A 145 -13.14 13.31 16.79
C SER A 145 -13.39 11.87 16.41
N VAL A 146 -13.75 11.66 15.15
CA VAL A 146 -14.03 10.34 14.57
C VAL A 146 -13.43 10.30 13.17
N ILE A 147 -12.55 9.34 12.94
CA ILE A 147 -11.95 9.06 11.65
C ILE A 147 -12.29 7.63 11.29
N VAL A 148 -13.05 7.47 10.21
CA VAL A 148 -13.35 6.18 9.60
C VAL A 148 -12.38 5.99 8.45
N ILE A 149 -11.73 4.83 8.34
CA ILE A 149 -10.93 4.47 7.17
C ILE A 149 -11.63 3.28 6.51
N GLU A 150 -12.04 3.44 5.26
CA GLU A 150 -12.49 2.37 4.38
C GLU A 150 -11.33 2.00 3.45
N ASN A 151 -10.87 0.77 3.54
CA ASN A 151 -9.72 0.24 2.83
C ASN A 151 -10.19 -0.52 1.59
N LYS A 152 -9.71 -0.11 0.41
CA LYS A 152 -10.01 -0.74 -0.89
C LYS A 152 -8.76 -1.25 -1.58
N SER A 153 -7.81 -1.80 -0.83
CA SER A 153 -6.49 -2.22 -1.32
C SER A 153 -6.53 -3.21 -2.50
N ASN A 154 -7.66 -3.87 -2.75
CA ASN A 154 -7.84 -4.88 -3.80
C ASN A 154 -8.79 -4.45 -4.93
N TYR A 155 -9.17 -3.16 -5.02
CA TYR A 155 -10.13 -2.65 -6.00
C TYR A 155 -11.57 -3.21 -5.85
N ALA A 156 -11.98 -3.63 -4.65
CA ALA A 156 -13.33 -4.11 -4.39
C ALA A 156 -14.42 -3.08 -4.78
N ILE A 157 -15.55 -3.62 -5.21
CA ILE A 157 -16.75 -2.83 -5.55
C ILE A 157 -17.31 -2.20 -4.27
N ASP A 158 -17.75 -0.95 -4.36
CA ASP A 158 -18.34 -0.25 -3.24
C ASP A 158 -19.73 -0.82 -2.91
N GLN A 159 -20.00 -0.98 -1.62
CA GLN A 159 -21.31 -1.43 -1.16
C GLN A 159 -22.26 -0.21 -1.12
N PRO A 160 -23.53 -0.35 -1.56
CA PRO A 160 -24.51 0.73 -1.47
C PRO A 160 -24.67 1.26 -0.03
N ASN A 161 -24.73 2.58 0.10
CA ASN A 161 -24.91 3.32 1.35
C ASN A 161 -23.83 3.04 2.43
N GLN A 162 -22.69 2.45 2.06
CA GLN A 162 -21.68 1.98 3.00
C GLN A 162 -21.07 3.13 3.81
N LEU A 163 -20.56 4.16 3.15
CA LEU A 163 -19.99 5.32 3.84
C LEU A 163 -21.06 6.09 4.62
N TYR A 164 -22.29 6.18 4.08
CA TYR A 164 -23.41 6.80 4.79
C TYR A 164 -23.70 6.09 6.12
N ARG A 165 -23.73 4.76 6.12
CA ARG A 165 -23.94 3.95 7.33
C ARG A 165 -22.88 4.23 8.39
N TYR A 166 -21.60 4.30 8.00
CA TYR A 166 -20.53 4.56 8.96
C TYR A 166 -20.64 5.93 9.60
N TRP A 167 -20.91 6.96 8.79
CA TRP A 167 -21.19 8.30 9.31
C TRP A 167 -22.39 8.30 10.24
N TYR A 168 -23.49 7.67 9.85
CA TYR A 168 -24.68 7.63 10.68
C TYR A 168 -24.39 6.98 12.04
N GLN A 169 -23.72 5.83 12.05
CA GLN A 169 -23.44 5.03 13.26
C GLN A 169 -22.42 5.68 14.19
N GLU A 170 -21.27 6.10 13.67
CA GLU A 170 -20.14 6.53 14.51
C GLU A 170 -20.07 8.05 14.70
N ILE A 171 -20.72 8.83 13.83
CA ILE A 171 -20.66 10.30 13.87
C ILE A 171 -22.01 10.86 14.32
N HIS A 172 -23.07 10.65 13.56
CA HIS A 172 -24.36 11.28 13.82
C HIS A 172 -25.01 10.79 15.11
N GLN A 173 -25.15 9.46 15.28
CA GLN A 173 -25.83 8.88 16.44
C GLN A 173 -25.12 9.16 17.77
N VAL A 174 -23.79 9.27 17.74
CA VAL A 174 -22.97 9.50 18.93
C VAL A 174 -22.92 10.98 19.29
N ASN A 175 -23.21 11.89 18.34
CA ASN A 175 -23.13 13.34 18.51
C ASN A 175 -24.45 14.00 18.09
N PRO A 176 -25.55 13.80 18.85
CA PRO A 176 -26.85 14.37 18.51
C PRO A 176 -26.79 15.91 18.51
N GLY A 177 -27.33 16.54 17.45
CA GLY A 177 -27.35 17.99 17.31
C GLY A 177 -26.04 18.61 16.80
N ILE A 178 -25.10 17.80 16.30
CA ILE A 178 -23.85 18.30 15.72
C ILE A 178 -24.12 19.23 14.52
N ASP A 179 -23.42 20.36 14.48
CA ASP A 179 -23.45 21.28 13.34
C ASP A 179 -22.41 20.83 12.29
N TYR A 180 -22.90 20.26 11.19
CA TYR A 180 -22.07 19.76 10.09
C TYR A 180 -21.28 20.84 9.35
N ASN A 181 -21.63 22.13 9.54
CA ASN A 181 -20.92 23.25 8.92
C ASN A 181 -19.89 23.88 9.86
N SER A 182 -19.83 23.46 11.12
CA SER A 182 -18.86 23.98 12.07
C SER A 182 -17.43 23.58 11.66
N ASN A 183 -16.46 24.49 11.92
CA ASN A 183 -15.05 24.20 11.66
C ASN A 183 -14.57 22.97 12.44
N ASP A 184 -15.04 22.80 13.67
CA ASP A 184 -14.69 21.67 14.52
C ASP A 184 -15.16 20.36 13.89
N TYR A 185 -16.37 20.33 13.34
CA TYR A 185 -16.88 19.18 12.62
C TYR A 185 -16.03 18.84 11.39
N LEU A 186 -15.81 19.83 10.51
CA LEU A 186 -15.08 19.64 9.25
C LEU A 186 -13.63 19.18 9.46
N LYS A 187 -13.01 19.57 10.57
CA LYS A 187 -11.63 19.18 10.90
C LYS A 187 -11.55 17.81 11.59
N ASN A 188 -12.48 17.50 12.48
CA ASN A 188 -12.33 16.37 13.41
C ASN A 188 -13.17 15.14 13.06
N PHE A 189 -14.08 15.24 12.08
CA PHE A 189 -14.92 14.14 11.62
C PHE A 189 -14.61 13.87 10.15
N ARG A 190 -13.96 12.73 9.89
CA ARG A 190 -13.38 12.43 8.58
C ARG A 190 -13.70 11.00 8.15
N VAL A 191 -13.89 10.83 6.85
CA VAL A 191 -13.88 9.52 6.21
C VAL A 191 -12.67 9.47 5.28
N VAL A 192 -11.75 8.55 5.52
CA VAL A 192 -10.61 8.28 4.64
C VAL A 192 -10.99 7.11 3.74
N TYR A 193 -11.15 7.36 2.46
CA TYR A 193 -11.28 6.32 1.45
C TYR A 193 -9.88 5.97 0.94
N LEU A 194 -9.32 4.87 1.44
CA LEU A 194 -7.96 4.46 1.17
C LEU A 194 -7.91 3.47 0.01
N SER A 195 -7.39 3.91 -1.14
CA SER A 195 -7.35 3.10 -2.36
C SER A 195 -5.91 2.90 -2.88
N PRO A 196 -5.64 1.88 -3.70
CA PRO A 196 -4.32 1.67 -4.29
C PRO A 196 -3.98 2.71 -5.39
N ALA A 197 -4.98 3.34 -6.02
CA ALA A 197 -4.78 4.25 -7.13
C ALA A 197 -5.80 5.41 -7.15
N SER A 198 -5.38 6.55 -7.70
CA SER A 198 -6.16 7.81 -7.74
C SER A 198 -7.48 7.74 -8.49
N TRP A 199 -7.62 6.80 -9.42
CA TRP A 199 -8.87 6.60 -10.17
C TRP A 199 -9.89 5.75 -9.40
N LYS A 200 -9.50 5.05 -8.33
CA LYS A 200 -10.43 4.31 -7.47
C LYS A 200 -10.95 5.24 -6.38
N LEU A 201 -12.08 5.87 -6.69
CA LEU A 201 -12.87 6.73 -5.82
C LEU A 201 -14.12 5.96 -5.32
N PRO A 202 -14.76 6.38 -4.22
CA PRO A 202 -16.00 5.78 -3.78
C PRO A 202 -17.11 6.03 -4.80
N ASP A 203 -17.85 4.98 -5.13
CA ASP A 203 -19.08 5.12 -5.91
C ASP A 203 -20.08 6.03 -5.17
N GLU A 204 -20.79 6.88 -5.91
CA GLU A 204 -21.76 7.82 -5.33
C GLU A 204 -22.81 7.10 -4.47
N CYS A 205 -23.25 5.91 -4.91
CA CYS A 205 -24.23 5.10 -4.18
C CYS A 205 -23.76 4.71 -2.77
N SER A 206 -22.46 4.66 -2.50
CA SER A 206 -21.90 4.41 -1.17
C SER A 206 -22.11 5.60 -0.23
N CYS A 207 -22.16 6.81 -0.80
CA CYS A 207 -22.29 8.07 -0.07
C CYS A 207 -23.75 8.49 0.16
N LEU A 208 -24.70 7.86 -0.52
CA LEU A 208 -26.12 8.20 -0.45
C LEU A 208 -26.80 7.53 0.76
N ARG A 209 -27.83 8.21 1.27
CA ARG A 209 -28.74 7.71 2.29
C ARG A 209 -29.53 6.54 1.72
N PRO A 210 -29.73 5.45 2.49
CA PRO A 210 -30.64 4.39 2.06
C PRO A 210 -32.08 4.91 1.95
N ASP A 211 -32.87 4.29 1.07
CA ASP A 211 -34.29 4.57 0.94
C ASP A 211 -35.07 4.03 2.16
N ASN A 212 -35.05 4.81 3.25
CA ASN A 212 -35.72 4.52 4.50
C ASN A 212 -36.43 5.79 5.00
N PRO A 213 -37.78 5.80 5.09
CA PRO A 213 -38.56 6.95 5.55
C PRO A 213 -38.11 7.52 6.91
N ASP A 214 -37.63 6.66 7.82
CA ASP A 214 -37.18 7.09 9.14
C ASP A 214 -35.95 8.00 9.07
N LEU A 215 -35.17 7.93 8.00
CA LEU A 215 -33.96 8.73 7.78
C LEU A 215 -34.22 9.96 6.89
N PHE A 216 -35.45 10.18 6.42
CA PHE A 216 -35.75 11.24 5.45
C PHE A 216 -35.47 12.66 5.95
N HIS A 217 -35.41 12.83 7.27
CA HIS A 217 -35.04 14.08 7.94
C HIS A 217 -33.53 14.36 7.96
N LEU A 218 -32.69 13.37 7.63
CA LEU A 218 -31.24 13.51 7.56
C LEU A 218 -30.78 13.89 6.14
N PRO A 219 -29.54 14.36 5.94
CA PRO A 219 -29.02 14.68 4.61
C PRO A 219 -29.09 13.49 3.64
N GLU A 220 -29.34 13.77 2.35
CA GLU A 220 -29.39 12.76 1.30
C GLU A 220 -28.02 12.12 1.03
N ARG A 221 -26.95 12.90 1.16
CA ARG A 221 -25.56 12.44 1.08
C ARG A 221 -24.89 12.61 2.43
N ILE A 222 -23.88 11.78 2.71
CA ILE A 222 -22.99 11.94 3.86
C ILE A 222 -22.49 13.40 3.98
N PRO A 223 -22.83 14.13 5.06
CA PRO A 223 -22.38 15.50 5.30
C PRO A 223 -21.01 15.47 5.99
N CYS A 224 -20.03 14.73 5.47
CA CYS A 224 -18.70 14.57 6.06
C CYS A 224 -17.65 14.75 4.98
N HIS A 225 -16.49 15.32 5.33
CA HIS A 225 -15.37 15.38 4.40
C HIS A 225 -14.85 13.97 4.13
N ILE A 226 -14.64 13.66 2.84
CA ILE A 226 -14.06 12.40 2.40
C ILE A 226 -12.66 12.69 1.84
N ASP A 227 -11.65 12.12 2.50
CA ASP A 227 -10.27 12.15 2.07
C ASP A 227 -9.98 10.97 1.15
N TYR A 228 -9.53 11.27 -0.06
CA TYR A 228 -9.07 10.26 -1.01
C TYR A 228 -7.58 10.01 -0.80
N TRP A 229 -7.27 9.04 0.04
CA TRP A 229 -5.89 8.68 0.35
C TRP A 229 -5.45 7.48 -0.48
N HIS A 230 -4.15 7.42 -0.75
CA HIS A 230 -3.58 6.33 -1.53
C HIS A 230 -2.43 5.64 -0.82
N PHE A 231 -2.34 4.31 -0.98
CA PHE A 231 -1.25 3.52 -0.42
C PHE A 231 0.12 4.00 -0.89
N ASN A 232 0.26 4.22 -2.20
CA ASN A 232 1.52 4.60 -2.83
C ASN A 232 1.96 6.06 -2.56
N ASP A 233 1.09 6.86 -1.94
CA ASP A 233 1.30 8.28 -1.71
C ASP A 233 1.23 8.60 -0.22
N HIS A 234 0.04 8.73 0.34
CA HIS A 234 -0.21 9.17 1.71
C HIS A 234 0.32 8.17 2.75
N ILE A 235 0.03 6.87 2.59
CA ILE A 235 0.50 5.83 3.53
C ILE A 235 2.01 5.62 3.39
N ASN A 236 2.54 5.75 2.18
CA ASN A 236 3.98 5.71 1.91
C ASN A 236 4.71 6.86 2.62
N GLU A 237 4.22 8.09 2.49
CA GLU A 237 4.73 9.26 3.21
C GLU A 237 4.66 9.04 4.74
N TRP A 238 3.49 8.66 5.25
CA TRP A 238 3.27 8.39 6.67
C TRP A 238 4.25 7.35 7.23
N LEU A 239 4.44 6.22 6.54
CA LEU A 239 5.37 5.17 6.97
C LEU A 239 6.82 5.65 6.96
N ASN A 240 7.23 6.44 5.96
CA ASN A 240 8.57 7.02 5.93
C ASN A 240 8.81 7.96 7.11
N GLU A 241 7.84 8.81 7.44
CA GLU A 241 7.92 9.66 8.62
C GLU A 241 7.96 8.84 9.91
N CYS A 242 7.15 7.78 10.02
CA CYS A 242 7.22 6.85 11.14
C CYS A 242 8.63 6.25 11.29
N ILE A 243 9.24 5.76 10.19
CA ILE A 243 10.59 5.19 10.19
C ILE A 243 11.64 6.19 10.68
N LYS A 244 11.53 7.47 10.31
CA LYS A 244 12.46 8.53 10.76
C LYS A 244 12.40 8.77 12.27
N THR A 245 11.26 8.50 12.90
CA THR A 245 11.10 8.71 14.34
C THR A 245 11.49 7.51 15.22
N VAL A 246 11.71 6.34 14.62
CA VAL A 246 12.12 5.14 15.34
C VAL A 246 13.63 5.15 15.54
N SER A 247 14.09 4.93 16.78
CA SER A 247 15.51 4.83 17.12
C SER A 247 16.25 3.85 16.20
N ASP A 248 17.46 4.21 15.78
CA ASP A 248 18.33 3.34 14.97
C ASP A 248 18.63 2.00 15.65
N GLN A 249 18.56 1.95 16.99
CA GLN A 249 18.73 0.73 17.77
C GLN A 249 17.53 -0.21 17.70
N ASN A 250 16.32 0.28 17.37
CA ASN A 250 15.13 -0.56 17.22
C ASN A 250 15.05 -1.15 15.81
N VAL A 251 16.05 -1.99 15.48
CA VAL A 251 16.19 -2.62 14.17
C VAL A 251 14.95 -3.42 13.78
N ARG A 252 14.35 -4.14 14.74
CA ARG A 252 13.16 -4.98 14.51
C ARG A 252 12.00 -4.17 13.94
N LEU A 253 11.63 -3.06 14.58
CA LEU A 253 10.51 -2.25 14.11
C LEU A 253 10.83 -1.54 12.80
N ARG A 254 12.07 -1.05 12.62
CA ARG A 254 12.47 -0.39 11.37
C ARG A 254 12.39 -1.33 10.18
N GLU A 255 12.89 -2.56 10.32
CA GLU A 255 12.82 -3.55 9.23
C GLU A 255 11.39 -3.99 8.95
N TYR A 256 10.55 -4.15 9.99
CA TYR A 256 9.13 -4.42 9.81
C TYR A 256 8.43 -3.30 8.99
N LEU A 257 8.65 -2.03 9.35
CA LEU A 257 8.07 -0.88 8.65
C LEU A 257 8.56 -0.80 7.20
N LYS A 258 9.86 -1.04 6.94
CA LYS A 258 10.42 -1.07 5.59
C LYS A 258 9.81 -2.20 4.75
N GLN A 259 9.65 -3.39 5.31
CA GLN A 259 9.04 -4.53 4.62
C GLN A 259 7.56 -4.27 4.30
N TYR A 260 6.83 -3.61 5.20
CA TYR A 260 5.45 -3.21 4.92
C TYR A 260 5.39 -2.10 3.85
N LEU A 261 6.30 -1.12 3.93
CA LEU A 261 6.46 -0.06 2.93
C LEU A 261 6.72 -0.63 1.52
N GLU A 262 7.57 -1.65 1.40
CA GLU A 262 7.79 -2.35 0.12
C GLU A 262 6.53 -3.05 -0.38
N THR A 263 5.69 -3.56 0.53
CA THR A 263 4.48 -4.30 0.18
C THR A 263 3.40 -3.36 -0.33
N ILE A 264 3.21 -2.20 0.32
CA ILE A 264 2.24 -1.20 -0.17
C ILE A 264 2.67 -0.59 -1.49
N LYS A 265 3.99 -0.47 -1.75
CA LYS A 265 4.56 -0.01 -3.03
C LYS A 265 4.26 -0.93 -4.22
N ALA A 266 3.83 -2.16 -3.94
CA ALA A 266 3.51 -3.16 -4.94
C ALA A 266 1.99 -3.30 -5.21
N LEU A 267 1.15 -2.49 -4.55
CA LEU A 267 -0.31 -2.44 -4.75
C LEU A 267 -0.71 -1.66 -6.02
#